data_AF-Q2H5K1-F1
#
_entry.id   AF-Q2H5K1-F1
#
_cell.length_a   1.000
_cell.length_b   1.000
_cell.length_c   1.000
_cell.angle_alpha   90.00
_cell.angle_beta   90.00
_cell.angle_gamma   90.00
#
_symmetry.space_group_name_H-M   'P 1'
#
loop_
_entity.id
_entity.type
_entity.pdbx_description
1 polymer ?
#
loop_
_entity_poly.entity_id
_entity_poly.type
_entity_poly.pdbx_seq_one_letter_code
_entity_poly.pdbx_strand_id
1 'polypeptide(L)'
;MARLSGERKLSQGDANGEEILLLVWFQVAWARAAHVTQAGQAWCRDNLALSAAGARGLVVRKGGDFDHQQETLFRNETLRRHDGLSKAKSSMLIQIRTGAIGLRDFLFTRGVPEVPTPACECGEGRETAEHLVVWCLAPPLTRRWERTGIRTQRDFYSVLHGINPTTARLARRVLDWLMDSGKLPMYNLARRLELEAAA
;
A
#
# COMPACT_ATOMS: atom_id res chain seq x y z
N MET A 1 -15.18 -41.98 34.35
CA MET A 1 -16.18 -41.62 33.31
C MET A 1 -16.51 -40.15 33.50
N ALA A 2 -15.78 -39.24 32.85
CA ALA A 2 -16.01 -38.69 31.51
C ALA A 2 -16.47 -37.21 31.65
N ARG A 3 -15.49 -36.30 31.63
CA ARG A 3 -15.68 -34.85 31.43
C ARG A 3 -16.17 -34.64 29.98
N LEU A 4 -17.30 -33.97 29.80
CA LEU A 4 -17.72 -33.48 28.48
C LEU A 4 -17.15 -32.07 28.27
N SER A 5 -16.07 -32.04 27.50
CA SER A 5 -15.50 -30.88 26.82
C SER A 5 -16.31 -30.61 25.55
N GLY A 6 -16.61 -29.35 25.24
CA GLY A 6 -17.39 -29.03 24.04
C GLY A 6 -17.56 -27.55 23.74
N GLU A 7 -16.52 -26.73 23.92
CA GLU A 7 -16.51 -25.35 23.39
C GLU A 7 -16.10 -25.38 21.91
N ARG A 8 -17.08 -25.20 21.02
CA ARG A 8 -16.85 -24.93 19.60
C ARG A 8 -16.38 -23.48 19.44
N LYS A 9 -15.09 -23.29 19.19
CA LYS A 9 -14.54 -22.03 18.66
C LYS A 9 -15.18 -21.73 17.31
N LEU A 10 -15.90 -20.60 17.22
CA LEU A 10 -16.26 -19.99 15.94
C LEU A 10 -14.96 -19.56 15.26
N SER A 11 -14.66 -20.20 14.12
CA SER A 11 -13.61 -19.81 13.20
C SER A 11 -13.94 -18.47 12.56
N GLN A 12 -13.15 -17.45 12.87
CA GLN A 12 -13.16 -16.20 12.14
C GLN A 12 -12.28 -16.35 10.88
N GLY A 13 -12.86 -16.99 9.87
CA GLY A 13 -12.39 -16.97 8.49
C GLY A 13 -13.40 -16.20 7.64
N ASP A 14 -12.91 -15.60 6.57
CA ASP A 14 -13.70 -15.18 5.40
C ASP A 14 -14.32 -13.77 5.44
N ALA A 15 -13.47 -12.77 5.16
CA ALA A 15 -13.76 -11.61 4.28
C ALA A 15 -12.58 -10.62 4.29
N ASN A 16 -11.54 -10.80 3.46
CA ASN A 16 -10.36 -9.90 3.53
C ASN A 16 -9.74 -9.47 2.18
N GLY A 17 -10.34 -9.80 1.03
CA GLY A 17 -9.82 -9.38 -0.28
C GLY A 17 -10.34 -8.01 -0.75
N GLU A 18 -11.65 -7.80 -0.66
CA GLU A 18 -12.30 -6.58 -1.18
C GLU A 18 -12.14 -5.38 -0.25
N GLU A 19 -12.03 -5.59 1.07
CA GLU A 19 -11.81 -4.52 2.04
C GLU A 19 -10.48 -3.77 1.85
N ILE A 20 -9.43 -4.44 1.37
CA ILE A 20 -8.11 -3.81 1.18
C ILE A 20 -8.16 -2.84 -0.01
N LEU A 21 -8.88 -3.19 -1.07
CA LEU A 21 -9.15 -2.28 -2.19
C LEU A 21 -10.07 -1.13 -1.77
N LEU A 22 -11.05 -1.40 -0.91
CA LEU A 22 -11.90 -0.37 -0.32
C LEU A 22 -11.11 0.61 0.54
N LEU A 23 -10.07 0.18 1.28
CA LEU A 23 -9.22 1.09 2.07
C LEU A 23 -8.37 2.02 1.19
N VAL A 24 -7.85 1.53 0.06
CA VAL A 24 -7.18 2.38 -0.93
C VAL A 24 -8.17 3.36 -1.55
N TRP A 25 -9.39 2.90 -1.87
CA TRP A 25 -10.48 3.76 -2.34
C TRP A 25 -10.90 4.79 -1.28
N PHE A 26 -10.95 4.42 0.00
CA PHE A 26 -11.35 5.28 1.12
C PHE A 26 -10.29 6.32 1.42
N GLN A 27 -9.00 6.02 1.28
CA GLN A 27 -7.92 7.01 1.44
C GLN A 27 -7.79 7.93 0.22
N VAL A 28 -8.04 7.44 -1.00
CA VAL A 28 -8.21 8.29 -2.19
C VAL A 28 -9.48 9.17 -2.06
N ALA A 29 -10.54 8.65 -1.44
CA ALA A 29 -11.76 9.39 -1.11
C ALA A 29 -11.56 10.39 0.03
N TRP A 30 -10.73 10.09 1.03
CA TRP A 30 -10.37 10.98 2.13
C TRP A 30 -9.48 12.14 1.65
N ALA A 31 -8.52 11.86 0.76
CA ALA A 31 -7.77 12.90 0.04
C ALA A 31 -8.67 13.76 -0.87
N ARG A 32 -9.80 13.20 -1.36
CA ARG A 32 -10.86 13.92 -2.08
C ARG A 32 -11.81 14.71 -1.18
N ALA A 33 -11.94 14.36 0.10
CA ALA A 33 -12.84 15.02 1.04
C ALA A 33 -12.24 16.30 1.64
N ALA A 34 -10.93 16.53 1.49
CA ALA A 34 -10.25 17.68 2.07
C ALA A 34 -10.62 19.04 1.43
N HIS A 35 -11.21 19.10 0.22
CA HIS A 35 -11.75 20.37 -0.31
C HIS A 35 -12.98 20.18 -1.23
N VAL A 36 -14.15 20.57 -0.71
CA VAL A 36 -15.38 20.82 -1.48
C VAL A 36 -15.18 22.09 -2.30
N THR A 37 -14.79 21.98 -3.57
CA THR A 37 -14.88 23.10 -4.52
C THR A 37 -15.39 22.64 -5.88
N GLN A 38 -16.04 23.57 -6.59
CA GLN A 38 -16.70 23.41 -7.89
C GLN A 38 -15.78 22.81 -8.98
N ALA A 39 -14.45 22.95 -8.82
CA ALA A 39 -13.43 22.33 -9.67
C ALA A 39 -13.46 20.79 -9.63
N GLY A 40 -13.88 20.19 -8.50
CA GLY A 40 -14.03 18.73 -8.36
C GLY A 40 -15.16 18.15 -9.22
N GLN A 41 -16.19 18.93 -9.53
CA GLN A 41 -17.31 18.51 -10.38
C GLN A 41 -16.96 18.54 -11.87
N ALA A 42 -16.04 19.41 -12.28
CA ALA A 42 -15.52 19.45 -13.65
C ALA A 42 -14.66 18.21 -13.96
N TRP A 43 -13.75 17.85 -13.05
CA TRP A 43 -12.93 16.63 -13.18
C TRP A 43 -13.76 15.34 -13.28
N CYS A 44 -14.84 15.22 -12.50
CA CYS A 44 -15.75 14.06 -12.60
C CYS A 44 -16.45 13.96 -13.96
N ARG A 45 -16.68 15.07 -14.67
CA ARG A 45 -17.29 15.07 -16.01
C ARG A 45 -16.28 14.66 -17.08
N ASP A 46 -15.09 15.23 -17.04
CA ASP A 46 -14.08 15.04 -18.09
C ASP A 46 -13.45 13.65 -18.04
N ASN A 47 -13.32 13.05 -16.85
CA ASN A 47 -12.72 11.73 -16.70
C ASN A 47 -13.70 10.56 -16.91
N LEU A 48 -15.02 10.80 -16.83
CA LEU A 48 -16.03 9.80 -17.24
C LEU A 48 -16.02 9.60 -18.77
N ALA A 49 -15.73 10.67 -19.53
CA ALA A 49 -15.67 10.62 -20.99
C ALA A 49 -14.44 9.87 -21.52
N LEU A 50 -13.30 9.95 -20.80
CA LEU A 50 -12.06 9.24 -21.17
C LEU A 50 -12.14 7.73 -20.94
N SER A 51 -13.02 7.24 -20.05
CA SER A 51 -13.28 5.80 -19.86
C SER A 51 -14.27 5.23 -20.89
N ALA A 52 -15.15 6.03 -21.47
CA ALA A 52 -16.16 5.56 -22.43
C ALA A 52 -15.59 5.36 -23.86
N ALA A 53 -14.47 6.02 -24.20
CA ALA A 53 -13.87 5.93 -25.54
C ALA A 53 -13.06 4.63 -25.79
N GLY A 54 -12.75 3.85 -24.75
CA GLY A 54 -12.05 2.56 -24.88
C GLY A 54 -12.94 1.37 -25.23
N ALA A 55 -14.26 1.56 -25.29
CA ALA A 55 -15.25 0.47 -25.42
C ALA A 55 -15.86 0.32 -26.82
N ARG A 56 -15.06 0.48 -27.89
CA ARG A 56 -15.51 0.15 -29.26
C ARG A 56 -14.50 -0.74 -29.96
N GLY A 57 -14.69 -2.06 -29.84
CA GLY A 57 -13.97 -3.03 -30.65
C GLY A 57 -13.74 -4.39 -30.00
N LEU A 58 -14.77 -5.02 -29.45
CA LEU A 58 -14.70 -6.45 -29.14
C LEU A 58 -15.77 -7.18 -29.96
N VAL A 59 -15.33 -7.63 -31.14
CA VAL A 59 -15.97 -8.70 -31.89
C VAL A 59 -15.94 -9.94 -31.00
N VAL A 60 -17.13 -10.37 -30.57
CA VAL A 60 -17.32 -11.63 -29.83
C VAL A 60 -16.89 -12.79 -30.75
N ARG A 61 -15.74 -13.40 -30.46
CA ARG A 61 -15.37 -14.71 -31.01
C ARG A 61 -15.65 -15.76 -29.93
N LYS A 62 -16.37 -16.79 -30.35
CA LYS A 62 -16.96 -17.86 -29.53
C LYS A 62 -15.86 -18.78 -28.97
N GLY A 63 -15.91 -19.00 -27.66
CA GLY A 63 -15.45 -20.14 -26.86
C GLY A 63 -14.20 -20.92 -27.27
N GLY A 64 -13.17 -20.83 -26.43
CA GLY A 64 -12.26 -21.93 -26.11
C GLY A 64 -12.06 -21.95 -24.59
N ASP A 65 -11.97 -23.13 -23.98
CA ASP A 65 -11.69 -23.34 -22.55
C ASP A 65 -10.42 -22.58 -22.12
N PHE A 66 -10.58 -21.36 -21.62
CA PHE A 66 -9.51 -20.60 -20.98
C PHE A 66 -9.50 -20.94 -19.48
N ASP A 67 -8.78 -22.00 -19.19
CA ASP A 67 -7.99 -22.28 -17.99
C ASP A 67 -8.33 -21.47 -16.71
N HIS A 68 -9.38 -21.90 -15.99
CA HIS A 68 -9.68 -21.42 -14.62
C HIS A 68 -8.51 -21.59 -13.63
N GLN A 69 -7.51 -22.39 -13.96
CA GLN A 69 -6.33 -22.57 -13.12
C GLN A 69 -5.40 -21.36 -13.14
N GLN A 70 -5.24 -20.66 -14.28
CA GLN A 70 -4.41 -19.45 -14.33
C GLN A 70 -4.97 -18.33 -13.46
N GLU A 71 -6.29 -18.14 -13.43
CA GLU A 71 -6.93 -17.09 -12.65
C GLU A 71 -6.75 -17.26 -11.12
N THR A 72 -6.68 -18.52 -10.65
CA THR A 72 -6.38 -18.82 -9.24
C THR A 72 -4.90 -18.66 -8.88
N LEU A 73 -3.99 -18.91 -9.82
CA LEU A 73 -2.53 -18.74 -9.62
C LEU A 73 -2.13 -17.26 -9.50
N PHE A 74 -2.70 -16.37 -10.31
CA PHE A 74 -2.48 -14.91 -10.19
C PHE A 74 -2.96 -14.35 -8.83
N ARG A 75 -4.02 -14.94 -8.26
CA ARG A 75 -4.56 -14.56 -6.95
C ARG A 75 -3.65 -15.01 -5.81
N ASN A 76 -3.07 -16.21 -5.91
CA ASN A 76 -2.21 -16.77 -4.86
C ASN A 76 -0.91 -15.99 -4.67
N GLU A 77 -0.18 -15.66 -5.73
CA GLU A 77 1.08 -14.89 -5.59
C GLU A 77 0.85 -13.48 -5.03
N THR A 78 -0.26 -12.86 -5.40
CA THR A 78 -0.64 -11.55 -4.89
C THR A 78 -0.93 -11.59 -3.40
N LEU A 79 -1.70 -12.59 -2.94
CA LEU A 79 -2.02 -12.80 -1.53
C LEU A 79 -0.78 -13.15 -0.70
N ARG A 80 0.12 -14.00 -1.23
CA ARG A 80 1.32 -14.45 -0.52
C ARG A 80 2.25 -13.34 -0.06
N ARG A 81 2.20 -12.19 -0.73
CA ARG A 81 2.98 -11.00 -0.34
C ARG A 81 2.49 -10.37 0.97
N HIS A 82 1.22 -10.61 1.30
CA HIS A 82 0.55 -10.09 2.50
C HIS A 82 0.58 -11.08 3.67
N ASP A 83 1.12 -12.28 3.47
CA ASP A 83 1.20 -13.33 4.50
C ASP A 83 1.96 -12.84 5.73
N GLY A 84 1.26 -12.85 6.88
CA GLY A 84 1.79 -12.43 8.17
C GLY A 84 1.99 -10.92 8.31
N LEU A 85 1.44 -10.10 7.41
CA LEU A 85 1.36 -8.65 7.61
C LEU A 85 0.05 -8.27 8.31
N SER A 86 0.11 -7.27 9.20
CA SER A 86 -1.11 -6.64 9.71
C SER A 86 -1.87 -5.94 8.58
N LYS A 87 -3.17 -5.65 8.77
CA LYS A 87 -3.96 -4.88 7.80
C LYS A 87 -3.28 -3.54 7.46
N ALA A 88 -2.70 -2.89 8.46
CA ALA A 88 -1.96 -1.62 8.30
C ALA A 88 -0.71 -1.80 7.41
N LYS A 89 0.13 -2.80 7.67
CA LYS A 89 1.33 -3.09 6.87
C LYS A 89 0.98 -3.51 5.44
N SER A 90 -0.09 -4.30 5.26
CA SER A 90 -0.60 -4.66 3.94
C SER A 90 -1.07 -3.45 3.14
N SER A 91 -1.82 -2.54 3.76
CA SER A 91 -2.23 -1.28 3.15
C SER A 91 -1.02 -0.42 2.78
N MET A 92 -0.07 -0.25 3.70
CA MET A 92 1.16 0.51 3.47
C MET A 92 1.96 -0.06 2.29
N LEU A 93 2.11 -1.37 2.22
CA LEU A 93 2.82 -2.03 1.12
C LEU A 93 2.21 -1.71 -0.25
N ILE A 94 0.87 -1.69 -0.33
CA ILE A 94 0.17 -1.33 -1.57
C ILE A 94 0.41 0.14 -1.91
N GLN A 95 0.25 1.05 -0.94
CA GLN A 95 0.44 2.48 -1.15
C GLN A 95 1.87 2.83 -1.57
N ILE A 96 2.88 2.18 -1.00
CA ILE A 96 4.28 2.35 -1.42
C ILE A 96 4.46 1.89 -2.87
N ARG A 97 3.91 0.72 -3.23
CA ARG A 97 4.06 0.16 -4.59
C ARG A 97 3.37 1.00 -5.66
N THR A 98 2.26 1.65 -5.33
CA THR A 98 1.55 2.55 -6.25
C THR A 98 2.09 3.98 -6.21
N GLY A 99 2.92 4.33 -5.23
CA GLY A 99 3.33 5.71 -4.95
C GLY A 99 2.22 6.58 -4.36
N ALA A 100 1.01 6.04 -4.17
CA ALA A 100 -0.13 6.75 -3.59
C ALA A 100 -0.11 6.65 -2.06
N ILE A 101 0.93 7.21 -1.46
CA ILE A 101 1.17 7.22 -0.01
C ILE A 101 1.30 8.66 0.50
N GLY A 102 1.02 8.90 1.78
CA GLY A 102 1.07 10.22 2.42
C GLY A 102 2.46 10.84 2.60
N LEU A 103 3.35 10.72 1.61
CA LEU A 103 4.64 11.40 1.54
C LEU A 103 4.54 12.67 0.67
N ARG A 104 5.49 13.59 0.84
CA ARG A 104 5.39 14.94 0.23
C ARG A 104 5.25 14.90 -1.28
N ASP A 105 5.89 13.96 -1.96
CA ASP A 105 5.81 13.85 -3.42
C ASP A 105 4.37 13.66 -3.93
N PHE A 106 3.65 12.71 -3.34
CA PHE A 106 2.28 12.42 -3.70
C PHE A 106 1.34 13.53 -3.26
N LEU A 107 1.46 14.02 -2.02
CA LEU A 107 0.61 15.07 -1.48
C LEU A 107 0.73 16.38 -2.26
N PHE A 108 1.95 16.77 -2.65
CA PHE A 108 2.19 17.91 -3.53
C PHE A 108 1.52 17.73 -4.89
N THR A 109 1.65 16.54 -5.49
CA THR A 109 1.02 16.22 -6.79
C THR A 109 -0.52 16.32 -6.72
N ARG A 110 -1.11 16.18 -5.53
CA ARG A 110 -2.56 16.34 -5.30
C ARG A 110 -2.96 17.76 -4.86
N GLY A 111 -2.02 18.68 -4.72
CA GLY A 111 -2.29 20.08 -4.37
C GLY A 111 -2.70 20.29 -2.91
N VAL A 112 -2.22 19.46 -1.99
CA VAL A 112 -2.48 19.63 -0.55
C VAL A 112 -1.81 20.93 -0.06
N PRO A 113 -2.56 21.93 0.44
CA PRO A 113 -2.02 23.26 0.76
C PRO A 113 -0.87 23.25 1.79
N GLU A 114 -0.91 22.33 2.75
CA GLU A 114 0.10 22.19 3.80
C GLU A 114 1.42 21.60 3.29
N VAL A 115 1.46 21.09 2.06
CA VAL A 115 2.65 20.51 1.42
C VAL A 115 3.06 21.36 0.22
N PRO A 116 3.83 22.44 0.44
CA PRO A 116 4.16 23.42 -0.61
C PRO A 116 5.26 22.93 -1.59
N THR A 117 5.93 21.81 -1.30
CA THR A 117 7.00 21.27 -2.14
C THR A 117 7.07 19.75 -2.04
N PRO A 118 7.33 19.03 -3.16
CA PRO A 118 7.51 17.59 -3.15
C PRO A 118 8.90 17.19 -2.61
N ALA A 119 9.80 18.13 -2.40
CA ALA A 119 11.17 17.87 -2.00
C ALA A 119 11.26 17.21 -0.61
N CYS A 120 12.16 16.25 -0.47
CA CYS A 120 12.56 15.71 0.82
C CYS A 120 13.37 16.76 1.59
N GLU A 121 13.25 16.75 2.91
CA GLU A 121 14.00 17.64 3.81
C GLU A 121 15.53 17.44 3.72
N CYS A 122 15.99 16.30 3.21
CA CYS A 122 17.43 16.09 2.96
C CYS A 122 17.97 16.88 1.76
N GLY A 123 17.12 17.46 0.91
CA GLY A 123 17.52 18.27 -0.26
C GLY A 123 17.86 17.50 -1.54
N GLU A 124 18.04 16.18 -1.47
CA GLU A 124 18.58 15.36 -2.58
C GLU A 124 17.52 14.75 -3.52
N GLY A 125 16.27 15.21 -3.45
CA GLY A 125 15.22 14.72 -4.35
C GLY A 125 13.80 14.88 -3.83
N ARG A 126 12.86 14.25 -4.54
CA ARG A 126 11.43 14.19 -4.17
C ARG A 126 11.23 13.17 -3.06
N GLU A 127 10.38 13.48 -2.09
CA GLU A 127 10.12 12.59 -0.95
C GLU A 127 9.17 11.45 -1.34
N THR A 128 9.76 10.37 -1.84
CA THR A 128 9.09 9.08 -2.08
C THR A 128 9.59 8.03 -1.10
N ALA A 129 8.87 6.92 -0.95
CA ALA A 129 9.32 5.81 -0.12
C ALA A 129 10.64 5.21 -0.67
N GLU A 130 10.79 5.15 -1.99
CA GLU A 130 12.05 4.77 -2.63
C GLU A 130 13.18 5.72 -2.22
N HIS A 131 12.94 7.04 -2.30
CA HIS A 131 13.92 8.02 -1.87
C HIS A 131 14.33 7.81 -0.41
N LEU A 132 13.36 7.69 0.51
CA LEU A 132 13.63 7.49 1.93
C LEU A 132 14.47 6.23 2.23
N VAL A 133 14.23 5.12 1.52
CA VAL A 133 14.88 3.83 1.77
C VAL A 133 16.21 3.69 1.04
N VAL A 134 16.31 4.18 -0.20
CA VAL A 134 17.47 3.94 -1.08
C VAL A 134 18.43 5.12 -1.07
N TRP A 135 17.91 6.34 -1.23
CA TRP A 135 18.71 7.50 -1.62
C TRP A 135 18.97 8.47 -0.47
N CYS A 136 18.01 8.64 0.45
CA CYS A 136 18.01 9.65 1.50
C CYS A 136 19.17 9.46 2.47
N LEU A 137 20.08 10.44 2.53
CA LEU A 137 21.27 10.40 3.39
C LEU A 137 20.97 10.84 4.84
N ALA A 138 19.87 11.57 5.04
CA ALA A 138 19.42 12.07 6.32
C ALA A 138 17.90 11.86 6.50
N PRO A 139 17.42 10.61 6.58
CA PRO A 139 16.01 10.37 6.81
C PRO A 139 15.59 10.85 8.21
N PRO A 140 14.33 11.28 8.36
CA PRO A 140 13.76 11.85 9.59
C PRO A 140 13.73 10.83 10.76
N LEU A 141 14.31 11.26 11.90
CA LEU A 141 14.22 10.75 13.29
C LEU A 141 14.81 9.36 13.68
N THR A 142 15.32 9.36 14.92
CA THR A 142 15.89 8.35 15.88
C THR A 142 16.56 7.06 15.42
N ARG A 143 16.12 6.37 14.36
CA ARG A 143 16.77 5.13 13.89
C ARG A 143 17.10 5.26 12.41
N ARG A 144 18.38 5.49 12.11
CA ARG A 144 18.92 5.44 10.76
C ARG A 144 18.49 4.14 10.09
N TRP A 145 17.90 4.24 8.90
CA TRP A 145 17.68 3.06 8.05
C TRP A 145 19.04 2.41 7.76
N GLU A 146 19.20 1.18 8.22
CA GLU A 146 20.36 0.38 7.88
C GLU A 146 20.16 -0.13 6.46
N ARG A 147 20.90 0.42 5.48
CA ARG A 147 20.82 0.10 4.04
C ARG A 147 21.27 -1.33 3.69
N THR A 148 21.12 -2.28 4.60
CA THR A 148 21.44 -3.69 4.40
C THR A 148 20.44 -4.32 3.44
N GLY A 149 20.93 -4.78 2.29
CA GLY A 149 20.15 -5.56 1.32
C GLY A 149 19.30 -4.76 0.32
N ILE A 150 19.22 -3.43 0.44
CA ILE A 150 18.54 -2.56 -0.53
C ILE A 150 19.47 -1.39 -0.87
N ARG A 151 20.12 -1.45 -2.05
CA ARG A 151 21.11 -0.44 -2.47
C ARG A 151 20.68 0.34 -3.70
N THR A 152 19.78 -0.21 -4.48
CA THR A 152 19.29 0.39 -5.72
C THR A 152 17.77 0.43 -5.75
N GLN A 153 17.23 1.27 -6.64
CA GLN A 153 15.80 1.28 -6.98
C GLN A 153 15.29 -0.12 -7.36
N ARG A 154 16.09 -0.87 -8.15
CA ARG A 154 15.74 -2.24 -8.55
C ARG A 154 15.59 -3.15 -7.32
N ASP A 155 16.52 -3.09 -6.38
CA ASP A 155 16.45 -3.91 -5.16
C ASP A 155 15.21 -3.57 -4.34
N PHE A 156 14.89 -2.27 -4.23
CA PHE A 156 13.73 -1.79 -3.50
C PHE A 156 12.43 -2.37 -4.07
N TYR A 157 12.19 -2.22 -5.38
CA TYR A 157 11.01 -2.81 -6.00
C TYR A 157 11.04 -4.34 -5.98
N SER A 158 12.20 -4.98 -6.10
CA SER A 158 12.33 -6.44 -5.97
C SER A 158 11.90 -6.92 -4.58
N VAL A 159 12.25 -6.18 -3.52
CA VAL A 159 11.82 -6.46 -2.15
C VAL A 159 10.31 -6.28 -2.00
N LEU A 160 9.76 -5.16 -2.49
CA LEU A 160 8.33 -4.86 -2.37
C LEU A 160 7.44 -5.80 -3.19
N HIS A 161 7.94 -6.34 -4.30
CA HIS A 161 7.18 -7.25 -5.16
C HIS A 161 7.48 -8.74 -4.88
N GLY A 162 8.56 -9.06 -4.17
CA GLY A 162 9.03 -10.41 -3.96
C GLY A 162 8.18 -11.21 -2.96
N ILE A 163 7.97 -12.50 -3.28
CA ILE A 163 7.21 -13.47 -2.47
C ILE A 163 8.10 -14.47 -1.73
N ASN A 164 9.43 -14.44 -1.97
CA ASN A 164 10.34 -15.36 -1.29
C ASN A 164 10.57 -14.94 0.17
N PRO A 165 10.96 -15.86 1.07
CA PRO A 165 11.10 -15.55 2.49
C PRO A 165 12.09 -14.41 2.79
N THR A 166 13.14 -14.25 1.97
CA THR A 166 14.15 -13.20 2.16
C THR A 166 13.59 -11.83 1.81
N THR A 167 12.94 -11.67 0.66
CA THR A 167 12.29 -10.42 0.27
C THR A 167 11.13 -10.08 1.20
N ALA A 168 10.35 -11.06 1.64
CA ALA A 168 9.25 -10.83 2.59
C ALA A 168 9.76 -10.33 3.96
N ARG A 169 10.88 -10.87 4.46
CA ARG A 169 11.52 -10.35 5.67
C ARG A 169 12.05 -8.92 5.49
N LEU A 170 12.70 -8.63 4.36
CA LEU A 170 13.19 -7.28 4.08
C LEU A 170 12.03 -6.28 3.92
N ALA A 171 10.95 -6.67 3.25
CA ALA A 171 9.75 -5.85 3.10
C ALA A 171 9.15 -5.51 4.47
N ARG A 172 9.03 -6.50 5.37
CA ARG A 172 8.60 -6.25 6.77
C ARG A 172 9.49 -5.22 7.46
N ARG A 173 10.82 -5.37 7.38
CA ARG A 173 11.76 -4.39 7.97
C ARG A 173 11.57 -2.98 7.41
N VAL A 174 11.35 -2.84 6.11
CA VAL A 174 11.07 -1.55 5.47
C VAL A 174 9.78 -0.94 6.00
N LEU A 175 8.71 -1.73 6.10
CA LEU A 175 7.40 -1.27 6.58
C LEU A 175 7.47 -0.86 8.06
N ASP A 176 8.13 -1.66 8.90
CA ASP A 176 8.34 -1.36 10.32
C ASP A 176 9.11 -0.05 10.49
N TRP A 177 10.19 0.12 9.71
CA TRP A 177 10.99 1.33 9.73
C TRP A 177 10.22 2.57 9.25
N LEU A 178 9.43 2.45 8.18
CA LEU A 178 8.60 3.56 7.68
C LEU A 178 7.47 3.93 8.66
N MET A 179 6.92 2.96 9.40
CA MET A 179 5.99 3.24 10.49
C MET A 179 6.66 4.01 11.63
N ASP A 180 7.94 3.76 11.89
CA ASP A 180 8.73 4.42 12.95
C ASP A 180 9.28 5.79 12.56
N SER A 181 9.40 6.09 11.27
CA SER A 181 10.09 7.29 10.79
C SER A 181 9.35 8.61 11.09
N GLY A 182 8.09 8.53 11.51
CA GLY A 182 7.22 9.69 11.74
C GLY A 182 6.76 10.41 10.46
N LYS A 183 7.16 9.97 9.26
CA LYS A 183 6.72 10.57 7.98
C LYS A 183 5.32 10.17 7.57
N LEU A 184 4.75 9.15 8.20
CA LEU A 184 3.44 8.63 7.85
C LEU A 184 2.48 8.68 9.04
N PRO A 185 2.02 9.89 9.45
CA PRO A 185 1.16 10.05 10.63
C PRO A 185 -0.12 9.19 10.59
N MET A 186 -0.62 8.90 9.38
CA MET A 186 -1.79 8.05 9.14
C MET A 186 -1.65 6.62 9.69
N TYR A 187 -0.42 6.14 9.95
CA TYR A 187 -0.17 4.81 10.54
C TYR A 187 0.18 4.86 12.04
N ASN A 188 0.23 6.04 12.67
CA ASN A 188 0.64 6.17 14.08
C ASN A 188 -0.27 5.38 15.04
N LEU A 189 -1.60 5.42 14.82
CA LEU A 189 -2.56 4.67 15.64
C LEU A 189 -2.33 3.16 15.48
N ALA A 190 -2.23 2.68 14.24
CA ALA A 190 -1.96 1.28 13.98
C ALA A 190 -0.65 0.82 14.62
N ARG A 191 0.40 1.63 14.54
CA ARG A 191 1.69 1.32 15.17
C ARG A 191 1.59 1.24 16.69
N ARG A 192 0.83 2.14 17.33
CA ARG A 192 0.60 2.11 18.78
C ARG A 192 -0.10 0.82 19.20
N LEU A 193 -1.16 0.44 18.50
CA LEU A 193 -1.91 -0.79 18.77
C LEU A 193 -1.04 -2.05 18.57
N GLU A 194 -0.14 -2.06 17.58
CA GLU A 194 0.82 -3.16 17.40
C GLU A 194 1.80 -3.29 18.57
N LEU A 195 2.26 -2.15 19.13
CA LEU A 195 3.15 -2.14 20.29
C LEU A 195 2.43 -2.59 21.57
N GLU A 196 1.19 -2.13 21.76
CA GLU A 196 0.35 -2.53 22.91
C GLU A 196 0.00 -4.02 22.87
N ALA A 197 -0.25 -4.59 21.69
CA ALA A 197 -0.52 -6.01 21.53
C ALA A 197 0.72 -6.91 21.68
N ALA A 198 1.93 -6.35 21.64
CA ALA A 198 3.20 -7.06 21.78
C ALA A 198 3.81 -6.96 23.19
N ALA A 199 3.24 -6.11 24.05
CA ALA A 199 3.63 -5.92 25.45
C ALA A 199 2.92 -6.92 26.38
#